data_AF-A0A535XFF9-F1
#
_entry.id   AF-A0A535XFF9-F1
#
_cell.length_a   1.000
_cell.length_b   1.000
_cell.length_c   1.000
_cell.angle_alpha   90.00
_cell.angle_beta   90.00
_cell.angle_gamma   90.00
#
_symmetry.space_group_name_H-M   'P 1'
#
loop_
_entity.id
_entity.type
_entity.pdbx_description
1 polymer ?
#
loop_
_entity_poly.entity_id
_entity_poly.type
_entity_poly.pdbx_seq_one_letter_code
_entity_poly.pdbx_strand_id
1 'polypeptide(L)'
;MRAFLAAFGIAAIVAGLLVSVTPARAAADFDSAYLFESAYLGGLAPGDTGSFAVFFNNTGNLAWTIGTSTQVNLVACRSDKITCNVDSERATWNDGTWPSSAAYAPQTKVTVPTGDFTSFFYGIKVPVNTFPGTYRFNGDLAVAATGVLVHPEGYYHEVSVIASAQQAPSDLGVNVFDANSSGGPNDVRSTFTAPRLNTVSAYEIQRRDGACPANLTDPGFIKVATATVSPGQTGSYVDLDRPNGSFCYQVAVKDPLRGTYSYSNQATATVVNSTFGVGFTSTSAVLTQANNFAPGRLFTGDSFTINFTLPVKLTGAAVMRFADSDCGAPASQGGPPATCASGMSQTVGDVTCTVNANCILSLDNKTLNVSLTAAPNEVAIGTTTGLQYPVIVIESHGITDTSGNAWDLANSADRVIGPIGQ
;
A
#
# COMPACT_ATOMS: atom_id res chain seq x y z
N MET A 1 65.87 -83.72 -9.71
CA MET A 1 66.30 -82.44 -10.31
C MET A 1 65.34 -81.35 -9.85
N ARG A 2 65.87 -80.23 -9.30
CA ARG A 2 65.39 -78.81 -9.25
C ARG A 2 63.90 -78.54 -9.52
N ALA A 3 63.10 -77.70 -8.86
CA ALA A 3 63.25 -76.49 -8.00
C ALA A 3 61.83 -76.20 -7.39
N PHE A 4 61.61 -75.84 -6.11
CA PHE A 4 61.68 -74.53 -5.41
C PHE A 4 60.48 -73.53 -5.57
N LEU A 5 59.95 -73.08 -4.40
CA LEU A 5 59.08 -71.90 -4.02
C LEU A 5 57.54 -71.95 -4.29
N ALA A 6 56.63 -71.96 -3.27
CA ALA A 6 56.20 -70.97 -2.23
C ALA A 6 54.98 -70.12 -2.71
N ALA A 7 53.93 -69.73 -1.98
CA ALA A 7 53.64 -69.53 -0.55
C ALA A 7 52.10 -69.37 -0.26
N PHE A 8 51.68 -69.67 0.99
CA PHE A 8 50.63 -69.11 1.90
C PHE A 8 49.48 -68.21 1.36
N GLY A 9 48.21 -68.21 1.81
CA GLY A 9 47.52 -68.67 3.04
C GLY A 9 47.03 -67.49 3.89
N ILE A 10 45.70 -67.20 3.97
CA ILE A 10 45.09 -66.27 4.97
C ILE A 10 43.68 -66.74 5.35
N ALA A 11 43.40 -66.82 6.67
CA ALA A 11 42.07 -67.00 7.26
C ALA A 11 41.71 -65.77 8.13
N ALA A 12 40.46 -65.33 8.07
CA ALA A 12 39.95 -64.11 8.69
C ALA A 12 39.39 -64.33 10.12
N ILE A 13 39.64 -63.37 11.01
CA ILE A 13 39.03 -63.27 12.35
C ILE A 13 38.29 -61.93 12.45
N VAL A 14 37.03 -61.99 12.88
CA VAL A 14 36.13 -60.86 13.12
C VAL A 14 36.38 -60.29 14.52
N ALA A 15 36.64 -58.98 14.62
CA ALA A 15 36.70 -58.24 15.89
C ALA A 15 35.60 -57.16 15.91
N GLY A 16 34.65 -57.27 16.85
CA GLY A 16 33.64 -56.26 17.10
C GLY A 16 34.24 -55.07 17.86
N LEU A 17 34.06 -53.86 17.32
CA LEU A 17 34.39 -52.62 18.03
C LEU A 17 33.30 -52.31 19.07
N LEU A 18 33.65 -52.47 20.35
CA LEU A 18 33.01 -51.77 21.45
C LEU A 18 33.51 -50.32 21.43
N VAL A 19 32.62 -49.38 21.08
CA VAL A 19 32.88 -47.94 21.23
C VAL A 19 32.77 -47.62 22.72
N SER A 20 33.91 -47.48 23.38
CA SER A 20 33.99 -46.92 24.73
C SER A 20 33.68 -45.43 24.65
N VAL A 21 32.54 -45.02 25.18
CA VAL A 21 32.22 -43.60 25.44
C VAL A 21 33.09 -43.15 26.61
N THR A 22 34.19 -42.45 26.34
CA THR A 22 34.96 -41.79 27.40
C THR A 22 34.14 -40.64 27.98
N PRO A 23 33.89 -40.58 29.30
CA PRO A 23 33.28 -39.40 29.90
C PRO A 23 34.19 -38.19 29.69
N ALA A 24 33.60 -37.03 29.40
CA ALA A 24 34.30 -35.76 29.36
C ALA A 24 35.01 -35.55 30.71
N ARG A 25 36.35 -35.61 30.72
CA ARG A 25 37.12 -35.24 31.91
C ARG A 25 37.07 -33.73 32.03
N ALA A 26 36.59 -33.21 33.16
CA ALA A 26 36.87 -31.84 33.58
C ALA A 26 38.38 -31.59 33.49
N ALA A 27 38.78 -30.39 33.06
CA ALA A 27 40.19 -30.05 32.94
C ALA A 27 40.83 -30.14 34.34
N ALA A 28 41.78 -31.07 34.52
CA ALA A 28 42.44 -31.26 35.81
C ALA A 28 43.00 -29.91 36.32
N ASP A 29 42.74 -29.59 37.59
CA ASP A 29 43.10 -28.34 38.28
C ASP A 29 42.33 -27.06 37.86
N PHE A 30 41.42 -27.13 36.89
CA PHE A 30 40.44 -26.08 36.63
C PHE A 30 39.12 -26.45 37.30
N ASP A 31 38.46 -25.47 37.89
CA ASP A 31 37.08 -25.58 38.35
C ASP A 31 36.46 -24.19 38.38
N SER A 32 35.14 -24.13 38.23
CA SER A 32 34.41 -22.87 38.24
C SER A 32 33.11 -22.99 38.99
N ALA A 33 32.62 -21.86 39.52
CA ALA A 33 31.28 -21.74 40.05
C ALA A 33 30.54 -20.55 39.42
N TYR A 34 29.33 -20.78 38.90
CA TYR A 34 28.44 -19.72 38.45
C TYR A 34 28.09 -18.77 39.61
N LEU A 35 28.06 -17.45 39.33
CA LEU A 35 27.67 -16.43 40.31
C LEU A 35 26.34 -15.77 39.94
N PHE A 36 26.35 -14.98 38.87
CA PHE A 36 25.18 -14.26 38.36
C PHE A 36 25.41 -13.82 36.91
N GLU A 37 24.35 -13.35 36.29
CA GLU A 37 24.35 -12.94 34.90
C GLU A 37 23.50 -11.68 34.68
N SER A 38 23.71 -11.00 33.56
CA SER A 38 22.90 -9.86 33.15
C SER A 38 21.45 -10.28 32.89
N ALA A 39 20.53 -9.31 32.89
CA ALA A 39 19.15 -9.58 32.47
C ALA A 39 19.09 -10.11 31.02
N TYR A 40 18.07 -10.93 30.75
CA TYR A 40 17.74 -11.33 29.38
C TYR A 40 17.34 -10.10 28.57
N LEU A 41 17.67 -10.14 27.28
CA LEU A 41 17.36 -9.04 26.38
C LEU A 41 15.96 -9.22 25.82
N GLY A 42 15.17 -8.16 25.82
CA GLY A 42 13.80 -8.23 25.31
C GLY A 42 13.45 -7.05 24.42
N GLY A 43 12.54 -7.29 23.48
CA GLY A 43 12.04 -6.24 22.60
C GLY A 43 12.99 -5.85 21.47
N LEU A 44 14.00 -6.68 21.17
CA LEU A 44 14.93 -6.40 20.07
C LEU A 44 14.24 -6.63 18.73
N ALA A 45 14.41 -5.70 17.79
CA ALA A 45 14.00 -5.87 16.40
C ALA A 45 15.16 -6.42 15.54
N PRO A 46 14.89 -7.00 14.37
CA PRO A 46 15.92 -7.34 13.40
C PRO A 46 16.85 -6.15 13.09
N GLY A 47 18.15 -6.36 13.22
CA GLY A 47 19.19 -5.34 13.07
C GLY A 47 19.69 -4.74 14.39
N ASP A 48 18.92 -4.85 15.47
CA ASP A 48 19.32 -4.32 16.78
C ASP A 48 20.49 -5.11 17.37
N THR A 49 21.28 -4.43 18.18
CA THR A 49 22.39 -5.01 18.94
C THR A 49 22.09 -5.06 20.42
N GLY A 50 22.66 -6.05 21.11
CA GLY A 50 22.59 -6.15 22.56
C GLY A 50 23.86 -6.77 23.12
N SER A 51 24.02 -6.73 24.43
CA SER A 51 25.19 -7.29 25.10
C SER A 51 24.79 -8.09 26.32
N PHE A 52 25.52 -9.15 26.56
CA PHE A 52 25.36 -10.04 27.69
C PHE A 52 26.60 -10.03 28.57
N ALA A 53 26.40 -10.28 29.86
CA ALA A 53 27.45 -10.46 30.83
C ALA A 53 27.14 -11.69 31.71
N VAL A 54 28.13 -12.54 31.92
CA VAL A 54 28.04 -13.63 32.92
C VAL A 54 29.30 -13.65 33.76
N PHE A 55 29.15 -14.00 35.03
CA PHE A 55 30.21 -13.98 36.02
C PHE A 55 30.42 -15.37 36.61
N PHE A 56 31.68 -15.81 36.64
CA PHE A 56 32.09 -17.08 37.23
C PHE A 56 33.26 -16.86 38.18
N ASN A 57 33.25 -17.61 39.28
CA ASN A 57 34.36 -17.72 40.21
C ASN A 57 35.33 -18.82 39.77
N ASN A 58 36.63 -18.61 39.93
CA ASN A 58 37.63 -19.65 39.76
C ASN A 58 37.75 -20.45 41.06
N THR A 59 37.17 -21.64 41.10
CA THR A 59 37.25 -22.56 42.25
C THR A 59 38.35 -23.61 42.09
N GLY A 60 39.08 -23.58 40.98
CA GLY A 60 40.17 -24.51 40.68
C GLY A 60 41.48 -24.19 41.40
N ASN A 61 42.51 -24.99 41.14
CA ASN A 61 43.84 -24.83 41.73
C ASN A 61 44.78 -23.97 40.87
N LEU A 62 44.38 -23.62 39.64
CA LEU A 62 45.17 -22.81 38.71
C LEU A 62 44.53 -21.45 38.46
N ALA A 63 45.36 -20.41 38.41
CA ALA A 63 44.92 -19.10 37.96
C ALA A 63 44.60 -19.12 36.45
N TRP A 64 43.49 -18.51 36.06
CA TRP A 64 43.15 -18.32 34.65
C TRP A 64 43.88 -17.08 34.14
N THR A 65 44.76 -17.21 33.16
CA THR A 65 45.53 -16.07 32.62
C THR A 65 45.38 -15.96 31.11
N ILE A 66 44.90 -14.79 30.64
CA ILE A 66 44.71 -14.50 29.21
C ILE A 66 46.04 -14.64 28.45
N GLY A 67 46.00 -15.24 27.27
CA GLY A 67 47.16 -15.42 26.39
C GLY A 67 48.07 -16.59 26.79
N THR A 68 47.68 -17.38 27.80
CA THR A 68 48.44 -18.54 28.27
C THR A 68 47.66 -19.84 28.07
N SER A 69 48.28 -20.98 28.38
CA SER A 69 47.61 -22.29 28.37
C SER A 69 46.48 -22.42 29.40
N THR A 70 46.36 -21.49 30.36
CA THR A 70 45.29 -21.48 31.37
C THR A 70 44.19 -20.46 31.08
N GLN A 71 44.18 -19.82 29.92
CA GLN A 71 43.07 -18.95 29.53
C GLN A 71 41.76 -19.75 29.47
N VAL A 72 40.70 -19.18 30.03
CA VAL A 72 39.34 -19.69 30.00
C VAL A 72 38.47 -18.76 29.14
N ASN A 73 37.65 -19.37 28.29
CA ASN A 73 36.67 -18.68 27.48
C ASN A 73 35.26 -19.19 27.81
N LEU A 74 34.27 -18.31 27.66
CA LEU A 74 32.87 -18.70 27.56
C LEU A 74 32.64 -19.26 26.15
N VAL A 75 32.40 -20.57 26.06
CA VAL A 75 32.16 -21.29 24.80
C VAL A 75 30.68 -21.58 24.59
N ALA A 76 30.29 -21.74 23.33
CA ALA A 76 28.93 -22.08 22.96
C ALA A 76 28.64 -23.57 23.20
N CYS A 77 27.41 -23.86 23.63
CA CYS A 77 26.90 -25.21 23.80
C CYS A 77 25.64 -25.45 22.95
N ARG A 78 25.37 -26.73 22.64
CA ARG A 78 24.09 -27.17 22.08
C ARG A 78 22.97 -27.03 23.10
N SER A 79 21.73 -27.26 22.65
CA SER A 79 20.54 -27.25 23.50
C SER A 79 20.58 -28.27 24.65
N ASP A 80 21.40 -29.31 24.54
CA ASP A 80 21.61 -30.31 25.60
C ASP A 80 22.45 -29.78 26.78
N LYS A 81 23.07 -28.59 26.63
CA LYS A 81 23.93 -27.91 27.61
C LYS A 81 25.18 -28.68 28.05
N ILE A 82 25.50 -29.79 27.40
CA ILE A 82 26.66 -30.64 27.73
C ILE A 82 27.61 -30.79 26.54
N THR A 83 27.11 -30.62 25.32
CA THR A 83 27.91 -30.61 24.10
C THR A 83 28.36 -29.17 23.83
N CYS A 84 29.55 -28.83 24.33
CA CYS A 84 30.11 -27.48 24.33
C CYS A 84 31.39 -27.36 23.50
N ASN A 85 31.86 -26.12 23.32
CA ASN A 85 32.98 -25.78 22.44
C ASN A 85 32.74 -26.22 20.98
N VAL A 86 31.50 -25.96 20.52
CA VAL A 86 31.04 -26.20 19.15
C VAL A 86 30.44 -24.92 18.59
N ASP A 87 30.33 -24.83 17.27
CA ASP A 87 29.71 -23.66 16.64
C ASP A 87 28.31 -23.40 17.19
N SER A 88 28.08 -22.17 17.66
CA SER A 88 26.79 -21.72 18.15
C SER A 88 25.71 -21.91 17.09
N GLU A 89 24.54 -22.40 17.50
CA GLU A 89 23.32 -22.43 16.66
C GLU A 89 22.86 -21.02 16.23
N ARG A 90 23.49 -20.00 16.81
CA ARG A 90 23.27 -18.57 16.54
C ARG A 90 24.56 -17.88 16.11
N ALA A 91 25.50 -18.58 15.47
CA ALA A 91 26.76 -18.00 14.99
C ALA A 91 26.55 -16.75 14.10
N THR A 92 25.45 -16.66 13.34
CA THR A 92 25.10 -15.48 12.53
C THR A 92 24.72 -14.24 13.34
N TRP A 93 24.57 -14.37 14.66
CA TRP A 93 24.29 -13.27 15.58
C TRP A 93 25.55 -12.64 16.16
N ASN A 94 26.73 -13.20 15.85
CA ASN A 94 28.00 -12.58 16.19
C ASN A 94 28.08 -11.19 15.55
N ASP A 95 28.16 -10.15 16.38
CA ASP A 95 28.28 -8.76 15.95
C ASP A 95 29.72 -8.37 15.55
N GLY A 96 30.64 -9.34 15.57
CA GLY A 96 32.07 -9.17 15.34
C GLY A 96 32.89 -9.21 16.64
N THR A 97 32.26 -9.31 17.81
CA THR A 97 32.97 -9.33 19.10
C THR A 97 33.39 -10.72 19.56
N TRP A 98 32.80 -11.79 19.02
CA TRP A 98 33.12 -13.14 19.48
C TRP A 98 34.49 -13.58 18.95
N PRO A 99 35.35 -14.19 19.78
CA PRO A 99 36.60 -14.78 19.33
C PRO A 99 36.45 -15.80 18.19
N SER A 100 35.34 -16.56 18.18
CA SER A 100 34.99 -17.47 17.09
C SER A 100 33.49 -17.79 17.11
N SER A 101 33.00 -18.58 16.14
CA SER A 101 31.64 -19.13 16.17
C SER A 101 31.38 -20.08 17.34
N ALA A 102 32.42 -20.65 17.95
CA ALA A 102 32.33 -21.59 19.08
C ALA A 102 32.65 -20.95 20.44
N ALA A 103 33.15 -19.71 20.47
CA ALA A 103 33.53 -19.01 21.70
C ALA A 103 32.96 -17.60 21.71
N TYR A 104 32.10 -17.28 22.68
CA TYR A 104 31.44 -15.98 22.80
C TYR A 104 32.37 -14.91 23.33
N ALA A 105 33.17 -15.21 24.35
CA ALA A 105 34.04 -14.22 25.00
C ALA A 105 35.20 -14.88 25.77
N PRO A 106 36.38 -14.23 25.84
CA PRO A 106 37.36 -14.54 26.86
C PRO A 106 36.93 -13.94 28.21
N GLN A 107 37.57 -14.41 29.28
CA GLN A 107 37.56 -13.73 30.58
C GLN A 107 38.03 -12.25 30.44
N THR A 108 37.48 -11.35 31.26
CA THR A 108 37.87 -9.93 31.24
C THR A 108 39.10 -9.59 32.06
N LYS A 109 39.30 -10.23 33.22
CA LYS A 109 40.51 -10.04 34.03
C LYS A 109 41.69 -10.76 33.38
N VAL A 110 42.83 -10.06 33.28
CA VAL A 110 44.07 -10.60 32.73
C VAL A 110 44.52 -11.86 33.48
N THR A 111 44.41 -11.85 34.80
CA THR A 111 44.66 -13.01 35.68
C THR A 111 43.54 -13.12 36.69
N VAL A 112 42.98 -14.32 36.84
CA VAL A 112 41.94 -14.67 37.82
C VAL A 112 42.53 -15.73 38.76
N PRO A 113 43.09 -15.33 39.92
CA PRO A 113 43.58 -16.28 40.91
C PRO A 113 42.48 -17.22 41.41
N THR A 114 42.88 -18.35 42.00
CA THR A 114 41.96 -19.21 42.75
C THR A 114 41.22 -18.41 43.82
N GLY A 115 39.89 -18.55 43.85
CA GLY A 115 38.98 -17.85 44.76
C GLY A 115 38.53 -16.46 44.29
N ASP A 116 39.02 -15.98 43.14
CA ASP A 116 38.57 -14.72 42.52
C ASP A 116 37.63 -14.98 41.33
N PHE A 117 36.83 -13.99 40.97
CA PHE A 117 35.84 -14.08 39.89
C PHE A 117 36.15 -13.14 38.72
N THR A 118 35.64 -13.47 37.54
CA THR A 118 35.72 -12.64 36.34
C THR A 118 34.39 -12.62 35.60
N SER A 119 34.22 -11.63 34.74
CA SER A 119 33.12 -11.60 33.78
C SER A 119 33.55 -12.10 32.41
N PHE A 120 32.54 -12.45 31.62
CA PHE A 120 32.61 -12.74 30.19
C PHE A 120 31.53 -11.89 29.51
N PHE A 121 31.95 -10.94 28.66
CA PHE A 121 31.03 -10.05 27.93
C PHE A 121 31.04 -10.40 26.44
N TYR A 122 29.86 -10.57 25.85
CA TYR A 122 29.70 -10.78 24.42
C TYR A 122 28.54 -9.96 23.87
N GLY A 123 28.73 -9.39 22.70
CA GLY A 123 27.71 -8.67 21.96
C GLY A 123 26.94 -9.59 21.02
N ILE A 124 25.74 -9.19 20.64
CA ILE A 124 24.93 -9.85 19.62
C ILE A 124 24.35 -8.81 18.67
N LYS A 125 24.08 -9.22 17.43
CA LYS A 125 23.27 -8.47 16.48
C LYS A 125 22.18 -9.37 15.93
N VAL A 126 20.92 -8.97 16.07
CA VAL A 126 19.78 -9.72 15.54
C VAL A 126 19.86 -9.69 14.00
N PRO A 127 19.91 -10.84 13.30
CA PRO A 127 19.91 -10.86 11.84
C PRO A 127 18.65 -10.22 11.26
N VAL A 128 18.78 -9.53 10.12
CA VAL A 128 17.71 -8.71 9.50
C VAL A 128 16.44 -9.48 9.11
N ASN A 129 16.51 -10.81 8.99
CA ASN A 129 15.40 -11.68 8.61
C ASN A 129 14.91 -12.57 9.77
N THR A 130 15.24 -12.21 11.01
CA THR A 130 14.88 -13.00 12.19
C THR A 130 13.39 -12.86 12.49
N PHE A 131 12.70 -13.99 12.60
CA PHE A 131 11.29 -14.00 13.00
C PHE A 131 11.11 -13.65 14.48
N PRO A 132 9.96 -13.08 14.87
CA PRO A 132 9.64 -12.85 16.28
C PRO A 132 9.70 -14.16 17.07
N GLY A 133 10.22 -14.10 18.29
CA GLY A 133 10.33 -15.28 19.16
C GLY A 133 11.44 -15.17 20.19
N THR A 134 11.59 -16.22 20.99
CA THR A 134 12.65 -16.33 21.99
C THR A 134 13.81 -17.16 21.45
N TYR A 135 15.01 -16.61 21.53
CA TYR A 135 16.25 -17.22 21.06
C TYR A 135 17.19 -17.40 22.24
N ARG A 136 17.71 -18.62 22.42
CA ARG A 136 18.58 -18.97 23.54
C ARG A 136 20.03 -19.12 23.09
N PHE A 137 20.94 -18.62 23.92
CA PHE A 137 22.38 -18.78 23.80
C PHE A 137 22.86 -19.63 24.96
N ASN A 138 23.09 -20.92 24.73
CA ASN A 138 23.67 -21.81 25.74
C ASN A 138 25.20 -21.70 25.70
N GLY A 139 25.83 -21.78 26.85
CA GLY A 139 27.28 -21.75 26.94
C GLY A 139 27.81 -22.32 28.24
N ASP A 140 29.13 -22.49 28.28
CA ASP A 140 29.85 -22.95 29.46
C ASP A 140 31.32 -22.52 29.39
N LEU A 141 32.09 -22.75 30.46
CA LEU A 141 33.51 -22.43 30.49
C LEU A 141 34.36 -23.57 29.95
N ALA A 142 35.29 -23.25 29.05
CA ALA A 142 36.30 -24.18 28.58
C ALA A 142 37.69 -23.55 28.58
N VAL A 143 38.71 -24.38 28.79
CA VAL A 143 40.11 -24.00 28.65
C VAL A 143 40.39 -23.73 27.18
N ALA A 144 40.74 -22.49 26.84
CA ALA A 144 40.85 -22.03 25.46
C ALA A 144 41.86 -22.82 24.62
N ALA A 145 42.96 -23.27 25.24
CA ALA A 145 44.02 -24.00 24.56
C ALA A 145 43.66 -25.45 24.19
N THR A 146 42.76 -26.09 24.95
CA THR A 146 42.45 -27.52 24.81
C THR A 146 40.99 -27.78 24.42
N GLY A 147 40.10 -26.81 24.62
CA GLY A 147 38.66 -26.97 24.43
C GLY A 147 37.98 -27.83 25.50
N VAL A 148 38.72 -28.28 26.52
CA VAL A 148 38.18 -29.10 27.61
C VAL A 148 37.34 -28.21 28.52
N LEU A 149 36.14 -28.69 28.87
CA LEU A 149 35.25 -27.99 29.79
C LEU A 149 35.86 -27.90 31.18
N VAL A 150 35.68 -26.75 31.81
CA VAL A 150 36.10 -26.49 33.19
C VAL A 150 35.15 -27.22 34.13
N HIS A 151 33.88 -26.82 34.14
CA HIS A 151 32.82 -27.44 34.92
C HIS A 151 31.47 -27.14 34.24
N PRO A 152 30.71 -28.14 33.78
CA PRO A 152 29.41 -27.90 33.17
C PRO A 152 28.38 -27.32 34.16
N GLU A 153 28.00 -26.06 33.98
CA GLU A 153 27.05 -25.31 34.81
C GLU A 153 25.69 -25.12 34.11
N GLY A 154 25.63 -25.37 32.79
CA GLY A 154 24.39 -25.31 32.02
C GLY A 154 23.83 -23.89 31.85
N TYR A 155 24.72 -22.90 31.82
CA TYR A 155 24.44 -21.49 31.62
C TYR A 155 23.69 -21.22 30.30
N TYR A 156 22.78 -20.25 30.34
CA TYR A 156 22.12 -19.74 29.14
C TYR A 156 21.61 -18.32 29.32
N HIS A 157 21.57 -17.58 28.22
CA HIS A 157 20.82 -16.33 28.10
C HIS A 157 19.73 -16.42 27.05
N GLU A 158 18.72 -15.56 27.19
CA GLU A 158 17.65 -15.43 26.21
C GLU A 158 17.54 -14.03 25.62
N VAL A 159 17.11 -14.01 24.37
CA VAL A 159 16.72 -12.82 23.62
C VAL A 159 15.29 -12.99 23.16
N SER A 160 14.40 -12.06 23.48
CA SER A 160 13.11 -11.96 22.78
C SER A 160 13.19 -10.96 21.63
N VAL A 161 12.91 -11.47 20.43
CA VAL A 161 12.83 -10.68 19.19
C VAL A 161 11.37 -10.35 18.92
N ILE A 162 11.09 -9.07 18.69
CA ILE A 162 9.78 -8.57 18.25
C ILE A 162 9.73 -8.44 16.74
N ALA A 163 8.52 -8.25 16.20
CA ALA A 163 8.35 -7.97 14.79
C ALA A 163 9.12 -6.69 14.38
N SER A 164 9.78 -6.78 13.22
CA SER A 164 10.32 -5.60 12.54
C SER A 164 9.22 -4.58 12.32
N ALA A 165 9.61 -3.31 12.12
CA ALA A 165 8.65 -2.31 11.68
C ALA A 165 7.96 -2.77 10.39
N GLN A 166 6.66 -2.53 10.27
CA GLN A 166 5.94 -2.84 9.03
C GLN A 166 6.53 -2.01 7.90
N GLN A 167 6.83 -2.65 6.78
CA GLN A 167 7.43 -2.02 5.61
C GLN A 167 6.39 -1.88 4.51
N ALA A 168 6.33 -0.72 3.87
CA ALA A 168 5.56 -0.60 2.64
C ALA A 168 6.24 -1.37 1.50
N PRO A 169 5.48 -1.77 0.45
CA PRO A 169 6.08 -2.35 -0.75
C PRO A 169 7.09 -1.38 -1.39
N SER A 170 8.03 -1.91 -2.17
CA SER A 170 9.02 -1.10 -2.91
C SER A 170 8.87 -1.20 -4.43
N ASP A 171 7.86 -1.94 -4.88
CA ASP A 171 7.59 -2.32 -6.26
C ASP A 171 6.22 -1.84 -6.76
N LEU A 172 5.70 -0.74 -6.20
CA LEU A 172 4.43 -0.17 -6.68
C LEU A 172 4.57 0.21 -8.16
N GLY A 173 3.73 -0.41 -8.99
CA GLY A 173 3.54 -0.07 -10.39
C GLY A 173 2.11 0.38 -10.66
N VAL A 174 1.93 1.25 -11.66
CA VAL A 174 0.61 1.66 -12.17
C VAL A 174 0.52 1.44 -13.68
N ASN A 175 -0.67 1.06 -14.14
CA ASN A 175 -0.98 0.89 -15.55
C ASN A 175 -2.33 1.54 -15.86
N VAL A 176 -2.40 2.33 -16.94
CA VAL A 176 -3.65 2.92 -17.44
C VAL A 176 -4.21 2.00 -18.51
N PHE A 177 -5.46 1.60 -18.35
CA PHE A 177 -6.18 0.71 -19.25
C PHE A 177 -7.68 1.01 -19.24
N ASP A 178 -8.45 0.23 -19.98
CA ASP A 178 -9.91 0.29 -20.00
C ASP A 178 -10.45 -1.02 -19.42
N ALA A 179 -10.94 -0.98 -18.19
CA ALA A 179 -11.45 -2.12 -17.44
C ALA A 179 -12.94 -2.38 -17.69
N ASN A 180 -13.70 -1.32 -18.00
CA ASN A 180 -15.16 -1.34 -18.05
C ASN A 180 -15.73 -1.01 -19.44
N SER A 181 -14.88 -0.77 -20.44
CA SER A 181 -15.25 -0.35 -21.81
C SER A 181 -16.05 0.95 -21.85
N SER A 182 -15.83 1.84 -20.88
CA SER A 182 -16.50 3.13 -20.75
C SER A 182 -15.46 4.24 -20.62
N GLY A 183 -15.64 5.32 -21.38
CA GLY A 183 -14.79 6.50 -21.22
C GLY A 183 -13.38 6.40 -21.83
N GLY A 184 -13.03 5.28 -22.46
CA GLY A 184 -11.70 5.02 -23.03
C GLY A 184 -10.69 4.52 -21.98
N PRO A 185 -9.37 4.51 -22.27
CA PRO A 185 -8.36 4.09 -21.29
C PRO A 185 -8.20 5.12 -20.16
N ASN A 186 -9.04 4.98 -19.14
CA ASN A 186 -9.18 5.91 -18.02
C ASN A 186 -9.11 5.22 -16.64
N ASP A 187 -8.91 3.90 -16.59
CA ASP A 187 -8.80 3.14 -15.36
C ASP A 187 -7.34 2.94 -14.98
N VAL A 188 -7.00 3.20 -13.72
CA VAL A 188 -5.64 3.05 -13.22
C VAL A 188 -5.54 1.81 -12.34
N ARG A 189 -4.82 0.79 -12.81
CA ARG A 189 -4.48 -0.38 -12.00
C ARG A 189 -3.18 -0.15 -11.25
N SER A 190 -3.24 -0.17 -9.93
CA SER A 190 -2.09 -0.23 -9.04
C SER A 190 -1.76 -1.68 -8.69
N THR A 191 -0.48 -2.07 -8.75
CA THR A 191 0.01 -3.41 -8.38
C THR A 191 1.26 -3.33 -7.53
N PHE A 192 1.38 -4.19 -6.51
CA PHE A 192 2.53 -4.22 -5.60
C PHE A 192 2.66 -5.59 -4.90
N THR A 193 3.82 -5.87 -4.29
CA THR A 193 4.06 -7.09 -3.50
C THR A 193 4.21 -6.77 -2.01
N ALA A 194 3.35 -7.35 -1.18
CA ALA A 194 3.42 -7.18 0.27
C ALA A 194 4.76 -7.72 0.82
N PRO A 195 5.54 -6.94 1.59
CA PRO A 195 6.80 -7.42 2.15
C PRO A 195 6.62 -8.68 3.01
N ARG A 196 7.47 -9.68 2.79
CA ARG A 196 7.33 -11.03 3.40
C ARG A 196 7.46 -11.03 4.93
N LEU A 197 8.16 -10.06 5.50
CA LEU A 197 8.37 -9.94 6.95
C LEU A 197 7.27 -9.13 7.65
N ASN A 198 6.33 -8.55 6.91
CA ASN A 198 5.19 -7.89 7.53
C ASN A 198 4.30 -8.91 8.25
N THR A 199 3.67 -8.46 9.32
CA THR A 199 2.68 -9.26 10.08
C THR A 199 1.26 -8.76 9.84
N VAL A 200 1.10 -7.65 9.10
CA VAL A 200 -0.18 -7.10 8.69
C VAL A 200 -0.53 -7.50 7.25
N SER A 201 -1.82 -7.49 6.94
CA SER A 201 -2.34 -7.71 5.58
C SER A 201 -3.05 -6.49 4.99
N ALA A 202 -3.24 -5.42 5.74
CA ALA A 202 -3.95 -4.23 5.28
C ALA A 202 -2.96 -3.16 4.75
N TYR A 203 -3.13 -2.78 3.50
CA TYR A 203 -2.33 -1.76 2.81
C TYR A 203 -3.24 -0.66 2.29
N GLU A 204 -2.95 0.59 2.62
CA GLU A 204 -3.70 1.74 2.16
C GLU A 204 -3.17 2.19 0.81
N ILE A 205 -4.04 2.23 -0.19
CA ILE A 205 -3.72 2.76 -1.51
C ILE A 205 -4.17 4.21 -1.51
N GLN A 206 -3.23 5.09 -1.77
CA GLN A 206 -3.41 6.52 -1.71
C GLN A 206 -3.12 7.15 -3.06
N ARG A 207 -3.86 8.20 -3.40
CA ARG A 207 -3.74 8.96 -4.64
C ARG A 207 -3.71 10.44 -4.35
N ARG A 208 -2.90 11.18 -5.11
CA ARG A 208 -2.89 12.64 -5.18
C ARG A 208 -2.97 13.08 -6.63
N ASP A 209 -3.65 14.18 -6.91
CA ASP A 209 -3.64 14.79 -8.23
C ASP A 209 -2.26 15.44 -8.53
N GLY A 210 -1.80 15.32 -9.77
CA GLY A 210 -0.46 15.71 -10.20
C GLY A 210 0.52 14.53 -10.35
N ALA A 211 1.69 14.80 -10.94
CA ALA A 211 2.73 13.79 -11.13
C ALA A 211 3.56 13.57 -9.84
N CYS A 212 4.21 12.41 -9.75
CA CYS A 212 5.22 12.12 -8.73
C CYS A 212 6.58 12.73 -9.11
N PRO A 213 7.52 12.92 -8.14
CA PRO A 213 7.36 12.66 -6.72
C PRO A 213 6.60 13.78 -5.99
N ALA A 214 5.82 13.39 -5.00
CA ALA A 214 5.20 14.28 -4.02
C ALA A 214 5.73 13.95 -2.62
N ASN A 215 5.59 14.87 -1.66
CA ASN A 215 5.93 14.59 -0.26
C ASN A 215 5.05 13.44 0.24
N LEU A 216 5.65 12.40 0.85
CA LEU A 216 4.96 11.17 1.27
C LEU A 216 3.79 11.42 2.24
N THR A 217 3.85 12.51 3.00
CA THR A 217 2.81 12.90 3.97
C THR A 217 2.03 14.15 3.51
N ASP A 218 2.06 14.49 2.22
CA ASP A 218 1.27 15.58 1.66
C ASP A 218 -0.24 15.30 1.92
N PRO A 219 -0.99 16.24 2.53
CA PRO A 219 -2.42 16.08 2.79
C PRO A 219 -3.26 15.94 1.51
N GLY A 220 -2.70 16.26 0.34
CA GLY A 220 -3.30 15.98 -0.97
C GLY A 220 -3.37 14.49 -1.32
N PHE A 221 -2.64 13.62 -0.63
CA PHE A 221 -2.85 12.18 -0.74
C PHE A 221 -4.13 11.79 0.00
N ILE A 222 -5.11 11.31 -0.76
CA ILE A 222 -6.34 10.71 -0.24
C ILE A 222 -6.25 9.20 -0.30
N LYS A 223 -6.82 8.52 0.70
CA LYS A 223 -7.01 7.07 0.68
C LYS A 223 -8.12 6.71 -0.30
N VAL A 224 -7.77 6.04 -1.39
CA VAL A 224 -8.74 5.56 -2.40
C VAL A 224 -9.24 4.15 -2.09
N ALA A 225 -8.42 3.32 -1.45
CA ALA A 225 -8.80 1.97 -1.05
C ALA A 225 -7.93 1.40 0.08
N THR A 226 -8.38 0.28 0.64
CA THR A 226 -7.52 -0.64 1.40
C THR A 226 -7.48 -1.98 0.67
N ALA A 227 -6.29 -2.44 0.32
CA ALA A 227 -6.07 -3.79 -0.19
C ALA A 227 -5.71 -4.74 0.96
N THR A 228 -6.31 -5.92 0.96
CA THR A 228 -5.97 -7.02 1.87
C THR A 228 -5.07 -8.02 1.15
N VAL A 229 -3.79 -8.04 1.51
CA VAL A 229 -2.74 -8.82 0.84
C VAL A 229 -1.90 -9.54 1.88
N SER A 230 -1.83 -10.86 1.83
CA SER A 230 -0.98 -11.64 2.74
C SER A 230 0.51 -11.35 2.49
N PRO A 231 1.38 -11.44 3.52
CA PRO A 231 2.82 -11.23 3.35
C PRO A 231 3.42 -12.09 2.24
N GLY A 232 4.19 -11.48 1.35
CA GLY A 232 4.81 -12.12 0.19
C GLY A 232 3.89 -12.35 -1.01
N GLN A 233 2.62 -11.91 -0.97
CA GLN A 233 1.69 -12.01 -2.09
C GLN A 233 1.57 -10.68 -2.85
N THR A 234 1.13 -10.76 -4.10
CA THR A 234 0.85 -9.59 -4.94
C THR A 234 -0.58 -9.11 -4.72
N GLY A 235 -0.73 -7.79 -4.52
CA GLY A 235 -2.01 -7.11 -4.46
C GLY A 235 -2.26 -6.27 -5.71
N SER A 236 -3.53 -5.99 -5.99
CA SER A 236 -3.91 -5.02 -7.01
C SER A 236 -5.19 -4.26 -6.64
N TYR A 237 -5.33 -3.05 -7.17
CA TYR A 237 -6.54 -2.23 -7.09
C TYR A 237 -6.72 -1.47 -8.40
N VAL A 238 -7.97 -1.28 -8.80
CA VAL A 238 -8.33 -0.50 -9.99
C VAL A 238 -9.11 0.72 -9.53
N ASP A 239 -8.56 1.89 -9.82
CA ASP A 239 -9.17 3.19 -9.64
C ASP A 239 -9.89 3.56 -10.93
N LEU A 240 -11.23 3.51 -10.90
CA LEU A 240 -12.04 3.59 -12.10
C LEU A 240 -12.24 5.03 -12.58
N ASP A 241 -12.38 5.17 -13.89
CA ASP A 241 -12.95 6.35 -14.55
C ASP A 241 -12.25 7.66 -14.16
N ARG A 242 -10.92 7.72 -14.29
CA ARG A 242 -10.17 8.96 -14.01
C ARG A 242 -10.32 9.96 -15.16
N PRO A 243 -10.54 11.26 -14.87
CA PRO A 243 -10.49 12.28 -15.90
C PRO A 243 -9.07 12.43 -16.45
N ASN A 244 -8.93 13.15 -17.57
CA ASN A 244 -7.61 13.48 -18.11
C ASN A 244 -6.77 14.23 -17.08
N GLY A 245 -5.52 13.79 -16.91
CA GLY A 245 -4.65 14.33 -15.89
C GLY A 245 -3.50 13.39 -15.52
N SER A 246 -2.65 13.87 -14.61
CA SER A 246 -1.63 13.06 -13.96
C SER A 246 -2.04 12.78 -12.52
N PHE A 247 -1.81 11.56 -12.05
CA PHE A 247 -2.15 11.13 -10.71
C PHE A 247 -0.97 10.38 -10.10
N CYS A 248 -0.58 10.78 -8.90
CA CYS A 248 0.51 10.14 -8.16
C CYS A 248 -0.08 9.15 -7.16
N TYR A 249 0.34 7.89 -7.26
CA TYR A 249 -0.08 6.81 -6.36
C TYR A 249 1.05 6.43 -5.41
N GLN A 250 0.64 6.09 -4.19
CA GLN A 250 1.50 5.44 -3.20
C GLN A 250 0.70 4.42 -2.39
N VAL A 251 1.39 3.42 -1.88
CA VAL A 251 0.89 2.49 -0.87
C VAL A 251 1.50 2.83 0.48
N ALA A 252 0.67 2.93 1.51
CA ALA A 252 1.06 3.12 2.89
C ALA A 252 0.65 1.91 3.74
N VAL A 253 1.46 1.60 4.76
CA VAL A 253 1.13 0.58 5.76
C VAL A 253 1.36 1.14 7.15
N LYS A 254 0.40 0.92 8.05
CA LYS A 254 0.51 1.34 9.45
C LYS A 254 1.13 0.21 10.27
N ASP A 255 2.15 0.53 11.04
CA ASP A 255 2.66 -0.35 12.08
C ASP A 255 1.71 -0.29 13.30
N PRO A 256 1.03 -1.39 13.67
CA PRO A 256 0.07 -1.39 14.78
C PRO A 256 0.76 -1.28 16.15
N LEU A 257 2.03 -1.67 16.27
CA LEU A 257 2.80 -1.58 17.51
C LEU A 257 3.38 -0.18 17.70
N ARG A 258 3.86 0.43 16.61
CA ARG A 258 4.55 1.73 16.65
C ARG A 258 3.64 2.93 16.33
N GLY A 259 2.49 2.69 15.72
CA GLY A 259 1.54 3.73 15.30
C GLY A 259 1.99 4.54 14.08
N THR A 260 3.19 4.28 13.54
CA THR A 260 3.80 5.00 12.42
C THR A 260 3.43 4.39 11.07
N TYR A 261 3.42 5.20 10.02
CA TYR A 261 3.28 4.73 8.65
C TYR A 261 4.62 4.53 7.96
N SER A 262 4.72 3.47 7.17
CA SER A 262 5.73 3.31 6.12
C SER A 262 5.07 3.55 4.77
N TYR A 263 5.82 4.11 3.82
CA TYR A 263 5.34 4.46 2.48
C TYR A 263 6.21 3.83 1.41
N SER A 264 5.58 3.42 0.32
CA SER A 264 6.23 2.79 -0.82
C SER A 264 6.95 3.78 -1.73
N ASN A 265 7.60 3.27 -2.78
CA ASN A 265 7.90 4.09 -3.94
C ASN A 265 6.61 4.68 -4.53
N GLN A 266 6.73 5.81 -5.23
CA GLN A 266 5.59 6.45 -5.88
C GLN A 266 5.55 6.12 -7.37
N ALA A 267 4.34 6.09 -7.93
CA ALA A 267 4.11 5.78 -9.34
C ALA A 267 3.11 6.78 -9.96
N THR A 268 3.49 7.38 -11.09
CA THR A 268 2.63 8.33 -11.82
C THR A 268 1.81 7.60 -12.87
N ALA A 269 0.49 7.81 -12.85
CA ALA A 269 -0.39 7.47 -13.96
C ALA A 269 -0.74 8.73 -14.74
N THR A 270 -0.67 8.67 -16.07
CA THR A 270 -1.06 9.78 -16.96
C THR A 270 -2.21 9.32 -17.84
N VAL A 271 -3.36 9.94 -17.67
CA VAL A 271 -4.59 9.66 -18.43
C VAL A 271 -4.75 10.76 -19.48
N VAL A 272 -4.77 10.39 -20.76
CA VAL A 272 -4.70 11.35 -21.88
C VAL A 272 -5.84 11.26 -22.90
N ASN A 273 -6.78 10.32 -22.75
CA ASN A 273 -7.93 10.15 -23.66
C ASN A 273 -9.21 9.71 -22.92
N SER A 274 -9.35 10.10 -21.65
CA SER A 274 -10.58 9.88 -20.90
C SER A 274 -11.68 10.81 -21.41
N THR A 275 -12.84 10.25 -21.69
CA THR A 275 -14.08 11.02 -21.91
C THR A 275 -14.92 11.12 -20.65
N PHE A 276 -14.40 10.65 -19.50
CA PHE A 276 -15.03 10.82 -18.20
C PHE A 276 -14.76 12.23 -17.65
N GLY A 277 -15.80 12.90 -17.16
CA GLY A 277 -15.70 14.27 -16.65
C GLY A 277 -15.69 15.36 -17.73
N VAL A 278 -15.86 15.00 -19.01
CA VAL A 278 -16.15 15.93 -20.10
C VAL A 278 -17.60 15.68 -20.50
N GLY A 279 -18.49 16.62 -20.18
CA GLY A 279 -19.90 16.48 -20.56
C GLY A 279 -20.07 16.44 -22.08
N PHE A 280 -21.13 15.80 -22.56
CA PHE A 280 -21.55 15.95 -23.95
C PHE A 280 -22.07 17.39 -24.16
N THR A 281 -21.98 17.89 -25.37
CA THR A 281 -22.43 19.23 -25.75
C THR A 281 -23.57 19.15 -26.77
N SER A 282 -24.38 20.20 -26.86
CA SER A 282 -25.31 20.37 -27.98
C SER A 282 -24.65 21.14 -29.12
N THR A 283 -25.02 20.75 -30.33
CA THR A 283 -24.56 21.31 -31.60
C THR A 283 -25.62 22.20 -32.25
N SER A 284 -26.89 22.00 -31.92
CA SER A 284 -28.02 22.74 -32.47
C SER A 284 -29.23 22.64 -31.53
N ALA A 285 -30.01 23.70 -31.39
CA ALA A 285 -31.32 23.75 -30.73
C ALA A 285 -32.30 24.54 -31.61
N VAL A 286 -33.39 23.91 -32.06
CA VAL A 286 -34.27 24.50 -33.10
C VAL A 286 -35.73 24.28 -32.76
N LEU A 287 -36.53 25.35 -32.82
CA LEU A 287 -37.98 25.26 -32.80
C LEU A 287 -38.48 24.69 -34.13
N THR A 288 -39.09 23.51 -34.09
CA THR A 288 -39.57 22.79 -35.27
C THR A 288 -41.06 23.03 -35.52
N GLN A 289 -41.81 23.36 -34.48
CA GLN A 289 -43.22 23.73 -34.57
C GLN A 289 -43.54 24.82 -33.54
N ALA A 290 -44.17 25.90 -34.00
CA ALA A 290 -44.67 26.97 -33.15
C ALA A 290 -46.16 26.77 -32.89
N ASN A 291 -46.58 27.10 -31.68
CA ASN A 291 -47.94 27.13 -31.23
C ASN A 291 -48.67 28.34 -31.85
N ASN A 292 -49.98 28.20 -32.02
CA ASN A 292 -50.84 29.27 -32.53
C ASN A 292 -51.63 29.99 -31.41
N PHE A 293 -51.41 29.61 -30.14
CA PHE A 293 -52.24 30.04 -29.02
C PHE A 293 -51.62 31.22 -28.25
N ALA A 294 -50.32 31.19 -28.04
CA ALA A 294 -49.51 32.22 -27.39
C ALA A 294 -48.27 32.51 -28.26
N PRO A 295 -48.46 33.17 -29.43
CA PRO A 295 -47.37 33.40 -30.37
C PRO A 295 -46.23 34.22 -29.72
N GLY A 296 -45.00 33.84 -30.04
CA GLY A 296 -43.78 34.47 -29.50
C GLY A 296 -43.36 33.96 -28.12
N ARG A 297 -44.00 32.91 -27.59
CA ARG A 297 -43.68 32.31 -26.29
C ARG A 297 -43.52 30.81 -26.41
N LEU A 298 -42.65 30.24 -25.58
CA LEU A 298 -42.55 28.80 -25.38
C LEU A 298 -43.80 28.34 -24.60
N PHE A 299 -44.71 27.66 -25.29
CA PHE A 299 -46.05 27.34 -24.78
C PHE A 299 -46.60 26.01 -25.32
N THR A 300 -47.72 25.57 -24.75
CA THR A 300 -48.43 24.34 -25.17
C THR A 300 -48.60 24.29 -26.69
N GLY A 301 -48.18 23.16 -27.29
CA GLY A 301 -48.25 22.94 -28.73
C GLY A 301 -46.96 23.26 -29.51
N ASP A 302 -45.95 23.86 -28.86
CA ASP A 302 -44.62 23.98 -29.45
C ASP A 302 -43.92 22.62 -29.53
N SER A 303 -43.07 22.45 -30.54
CA SER A 303 -42.07 21.38 -30.58
C SER A 303 -40.70 21.91 -30.97
N PHE A 304 -39.66 21.38 -30.36
CA PHE A 304 -38.27 21.74 -30.64
C PHE A 304 -37.36 20.52 -30.60
N THR A 305 -36.18 20.65 -31.22
CA THR A 305 -35.17 19.60 -31.28
C THR A 305 -33.83 20.09 -30.78
N ILE A 306 -33.10 19.25 -30.05
CA ILE A 306 -31.72 19.51 -29.63
C ILE A 306 -30.83 18.36 -30.12
N ASN A 307 -29.77 18.70 -30.84
CA ASN A 307 -28.79 17.74 -31.36
C ASN A 307 -27.54 17.72 -30.49
N PHE A 308 -27.09 16.55 -30.07
CA PHE A 308 -25.93 16.36 -29.21
C PHE A 308 -24.72 15.78 -29.95
N THR A 309 -23.53 16.08 -29.44
CA THR A 309 -22.28 15.51 -29.96
C THR A 309 -22.19 13.99 -29.72
N LEU A 310 -22.77 13.51 -28.63
CA LEU A 310 -22.78 12.11 -28.21
C LEU A 310 -24.22 11.59 -27.99
N PRO A 311 -24.45 10.26 -28.09
CA PRO A 311 -25.72 9.65 -27.70
C PRO A 311 -26.06 9.92 -26.23
N VAL A 312 -27.32 10.27 -25.95
CA VAL A 312 -27.79 10.62 -24.61
C VAL A 312 -28.82 9.63 -24.07
N LYS A 313 -29.07 9.70 -22.76
CA LYS A 313 -30.11 8.99 -22.02
C LYS A 313 -30.95 10.02 -21.28
N LEU A 314 -32.25 9.75 -21.18
CA LEU A 314 -33.19 10.52 -20.38
C LEU A 314 -33.64 9.71 -19.18
N THR A 315 -33.74 10.35 -18.02
CA THR A 315 -34.58 9.83 -16.94
C THR A 315 -36.05 10.16 -17.26
N GLY A 316 -36.98 9.38 -16.69
CA GLY A 316 -38.43 9.60 -16.91
C GLY A 316 -38.93 10.98 -16.49
N ALA A 317 -38.18 11.71 -15.65
CA ALA A 317 -38.49 13.06 -15.20
C ALA A 317 -37.36 14.05 -15.56
N ALA A 318 -36.72 13.89 -16.72
CA ALA A 318 -35.70 14.82 -17.17
C ALA A 318 -36.26 16.26 -17.28
N VAL A 319 -35.47 17.24 -16.83
CA VAL A 319 -35.86 18.66 -16.78
C VAL A 319 -34.88 19.49 -17.59
N MET A 320 -35.40 20.41 -18.39
CA MET A 320 -34.67 21.53 -18.97
C MET A 320 -35.23 22.82 -18.39
N ARG A 321 -34.37 23.62 -17.78
CA ARG A 321 -34.72 24.94 -17.29
C ARG A 321 -34.32 25.99 -18.31
N PHE A 322 -35.26 26.87 -18.60
CA PHE A 322 -35.10 27.95 -19.55
C PHE A 322 -35.09 29.30 -18.85
N ALA A 323 -34.23 30.20 -19.30
CA ALA A 323 -34.44 31.64 -19.15
C ALA A 323 -34.95 32.21 -20.48
N ASP A 324 -35.80 33.22 -20.43
CA ASP A 324 -36.34 33.86 -21.62
C ASP A 324 -35.59 35.13 -22.03
N SER A 325 -36.26 35.99 -22.80
CA SER A 325 -35.69 37.19 -23.41
C SER A 325 -36.23 38.51 -22.84
N ASP A 326 -36.80 38.52 -21.63
CA ASP A 326 -37.21 39.76 -20.94
C ASP A 326 -36.07 40.79 -20.89
N CYS A 327 -34.84 40.31 -20.76
CA CYS A 327 -33.63 41.14 -20.73
C CYS A 327 -32.93 41.28 -22.09
N GLY A 328 -33.59 40.85 -23.17
CA GLY A 328 -33.06 40.82 -24.53
C GLY A 328 -32.58 39.43 -24.97
N ALA A 329 -32.28 39.31 -26.27
CA ALA A 329 -31.76 38.08 -26.86
C ALA A 329 -30.30 37.81 -26.41
N PRO A 330 -29.89 36.53 -26.28
CA PRO A 330 -28.50 36.19 -26.01
C PRO A 330 -27.59 36.64 -27.15
N ALA A 331 -26.33 36.94 -26.83
CA ALA A 331 -25.36 37.45 -27.81
C ALA A 331 -24.91 36.41 -28.86
N SER A 332 -25.13 35.11 -28.58
CA SER A 332 -24.88 34.00 -29.48
C SER A 332 -25.69 32.77 -29.05
N GLN A 333 -25.81 31.79 -29.94
CA GLN A 333 -26.58 30.56 -29.70
C GLN A 333 -26.01 29.67 -28.57
N GLY A 334 -24.70 29.77 -28.30
CA GLY A 334 -24.04 29.12 -27.16
C GLY A 334 -23.83 30.03 -25.94
N GLY A 335 -24.12 31.33 -26.07
CA GLY A 335 -23.85 32.33 -25.03
C GLY A 335 -24.77 32.18 -23.82
N PRO A 336 -24.49 32.86 -22.69
CA PRO A 336 -25.42 32.92 -21.55
C PRO A 336 -26.66 33.80 -21.88
N PRO A 337 -27.70 33.78 -21.03
CA PRO A 337 -28.81 34.74 -21.13
C PRO A 337 -28.31 36.19 -21.13
N ALA A 338 -29.04 37.10 -21.77
CA ALA A 338 -28.72 38.53 -21.74
C ALA A 338 -28.75 39.08 -20.30
N THR A 339 -27.82 39.98 -19.98
CA THR A 339 -27.77 40.64 -18.68
C THR A 339 -28.89 41.67 -18.55
N CYS A 340 -29.67 41.58 -17.47
CA CYS A 340 -30.78 42.48 -17.20
C CYS A 340 -30.32 43.89 -16.80
N ALA A 341 -30.96 44.91 -17.37
CA ALA A 341 -30.84 46.26 -16.84
C ALA A 341 -31.55 46.38 -15.48
N SER A 342 -31.27 47.46 -14.75
CA SER A 342 -31.88 47.73 -13.45
C SER A 342 -33.41 47.67 -13.50
N GLY A 343 -34.01 46.86 -12.63
CA GLY A 343 -35.47 46.69 -12.53
C GLY A 343 -36.07 45.67 -13.50
N MET A 344 -35.24 44.99 -14.31
CA MET A 344 -35.67 43.86 -15.14
C MET A 344 -35.12 42.54 -14.62
N SER A 345 -35.81 41.46 -14.95
CA SER A 345 -35.43 40.08 -14.64
C SER A 345 -36.01 39.13 -15.69
N GLN A 346 -35.25 38.09 -16.03
CA GLN A 346 -35.72 37.01 -16.90
C GLN A 346 -36.85 36.23 -16.24
N THR A 347 -37.82 35.78 -17.02
CA THR A 347 -38.69 34.68 -16.60
C THR A 347 -37.92 33.38 -16.75
N VAL A 348 -38.01 32.54 -15.72
CA VAL A 348 -37.36 31.24 -15.68
C VAL A 348 -38.42 30.16 -15.52
N GLY A 349 -38.37 29.12 -16.33
CA GLY A 349 -39.37 28.07 -16.33
C GLY A 349 -38.83 26.71 -16.74
N ASP A 350 -39.48 25.67 -16.23
CA ASP A 350 -39.08 24.29 -16.39
C ASP A 350 -39.95 23.58 -17.43
N VAL A 351 -39.28 22.92 -18.37
CA VAL A 351 -39.84 21.89 -19.23
C VAL A 351 -39.41 20.55 -18.67
N THR A 352 -40.39 19.78 -18.20
CA THR A 352 -40.19 18.48 -17.56
C THR A 352 -40.82 17.40 -18.42
N CYS A 353 -39.97 16.49 -18.90
CA CYS A 353 -40.37 15.32 -19.64
C CYS A 353 -41.40 14.50 -18.83
N THR A 354 -42.44 14.03 -19.52
CA THR A 354 -43.62 13.31 -18.99
C THR A 354 -44.59 14.14 -18.13
N VAL A 355 -44.26 15.39 -17.77
CA VAL A 355 -45.16 16.27 -17.00
C VAL A 355 -45.85 17.28 -17.91
N ASN A 356 -45.09 18.19 -18.51
CA ASN A 356 -45.60 19.22 -19.43
C ASN A 356 -44.99 19.11 -20.84
N ALA A 357 -44.19 18.07 -21.08
CA ALA A 357 -43.63 17.76 -22.39
C ALA A 357 -43.53 16.26 -22.64
N ASN A 358 -43.70 15.87 -23.89
CA ASN A 358 -43.26 14.57 -24.39
C ASN A 358 -41.83 14.70 -24.93
N CYS A 359 -40.92 13.85 -24.46
CA CYS A 359 -39.50 13.89 -24.82
C CYS A 359 -39.10 12.54 -25.45
N ILE A 360 -38.68 12.56 -26.71
CA ILE A 360 -38.35 11.35 -27.46
C ILE A 360 -36.98 11.50 -28.09
N LEU A 361 -36.10 10.54 -27.82
CA LEU A 361 -34.81 10.45 -28.48
C LEU A 361 -34.94 9.80 -29.87
N SER A 362 -34.15 10.27 -30.82
CA SER A 362 -33.93 9.59 -32.10
C SER A 362 -33.31 8.19 -31.89
N LEU A 363 -33.33 7.35 -32.94
CA LEU A 363 -32.81 5.97 -32.86
C LEU A 363 -31.31 5.90 -32.52
N ASP A 364 -30.54 6.91 -32.91
CA ASP A 364 -29.12 7.05 -32.57
C ASP A 364 -28.88 7.74 -31.21
N ASN A 365 -29.96 8.11 -30.52
CA ASN A 365 -30.00 8.86 -29.27
C ASN A 365 -29.25 10.20 -29.30
N LYS A 366 -29.00 10.78 -30.47
CA LYS A 366 -28.30 12.08 -30.59
C LYS A 366 -29.24 13.27 -30.73
N THR A 367 -30.50 13.04 -31.07
CA THR A 367 -31.50 14.10 -31.22
C THR A 367 -32.58 13.94 -30.17
N LEU A 368 -32.78 14.95 -29.34
CA LEU A 368 -33.91 15.05 -28.43
C LEU A 368 -35.02 15.84 -29.09
N ASN A 369 -36.16 15.19 -29.35
CA ASN A 369 -37.38 15.83 -29.80
C ASN A 369 -38.27 16.10 -28.59
N VAL A 370 -38.65 17.36 -28.39
CA VAL A 370 -39.50 17.80 -27.29
C VAL A 370 -40.77 18.39 -27.87
N SER A 371 -41.94 17.91 -27.41
CA SER A 371 -43.25 18.45 -27.76
C SER A 371 -43.99 18.85 -26.49
N LEU A 372 -44.33 20.13 -26.34
CA LEU A 372 -45.00 20.65 -25.16
C LEU A 372 -46.47 20.26 -25.13
N THR A 373 -46.87 19.54 -24.08
CA THR A 373 -48.25 19.11 -23.81
C THR A 373 -48.99 20.07 -22.89
N ALA A 374 -48.25 20.90 -22.16
CA ALA A 374 -48.74 22.01 -21.35
C ALA A 374 -47.70 23.15 -21.33
N ALA A 375 -48.06 24.29 -20.73
CA ALA A 375 -47.12 25.40 -20.58
C ALA A 375 -45.93 25.00 -19.68
N PRO A 376 -44.72 25.57 -19.91
CA PRO A 376 -43.61 25.46 -18.98
C PRO A 376 -44.01 25.89 -17.56
N ASN A 377 -43.49 25.20 -16.55
CA ASN A 377 -43.76 25.56 -15.16
C ASN A 377 -42.85 26.73 -14.76
N GLU A 378 -43.41 27.92 -14.56
CA GLU A 378 -42.64 29.10 -14.19
C GLU A 378 -42.08 28.96 -12.77
N VAL A 379 -40.75 28.93 -12.68
CA VAL A 379 -39.99 28.85 -11.42
C VAL A 379 -39.75 30.24 -10.85
N ALA A 380 -39.56 31.23 -11.71
CA ALA A 380 -39.47 32.63 -11.35
C ALA A 380 -40.12 33.48 -12.45
N ILE A 381 -41.07 34.33 -12.07
CA ILE A 381 -41.74 35.24 -12.99
C ILE A 381 -40.86 36.47 -13.16
N GLY A 382 -40.51 36.77 -14.42
CA GLY A 382 -39.70 37.90 -14.80
C GLY A 382 -40.50 39.19 -15.00
N THR A 383 -39.98 40.03 -15.88
CA THR A 383 -40.59 41.33 -16.23
C THR A 383 -41.89 41.12 -16.98
N THR A 384 -41.97 40.07 -17.79
CA THR A 384 -43.16 39.66 -18.51
C THR A 384 -43.45 38.21 -18.19
N THR A 385 -44.65 37.89 -17.69
CA THR A 385 -45.06 36.50 -17.43
C THR A 385 -45.05 35.65 -18.70
N GLY A 386 -44.64 34.38 -18.62
CA GLY A 386 -44.58 33.41 -19.73
C GLY A 386 -43.29 33.46 -20.53
N LEU A 387 -42.50 32.38 -20.62
CA LEU A 387 -41.22 32.36 -21.34
C LEU A 387 -41.29 32.89 -22.79
N GLN A 388 -40.74 34.08 -23.06
CA GLN A 388 -40.69 34.64 -24.43
C GLN A 388 -39.49 34.16 -25.25
N TYR A 389 -39.69 34.01 -26.55
CA TYR A 389 -38.58 33.68 -27.44
C TYR A 389 -37.64 34.88 -27.69
N PRO A 390 -36.33 34.64 -27.83
CA PRO A 390 -35.65 33.35 -27.70
C PRO A 390 -35.51 32.90 -26.24
N VAL A 391 -35.65 31.60 -26.00
CA VAL A 391 -35.41 30.97 -24.70
C VAL A 391 -34.09 30.21 -24.72
N ILE A 392 -33.40 30.13 -23.59
CA ILE A 392 -32.09 29.49 -23.47
C ILE A 392 -32.10 28.45 -22.37
N VAL A 393 -31.57 27.25 -22.65
CA VAL A 393 -31.35 26.23 -21.62
C VAL A 393 -30.21 26.68 -20.70
N ILE A 394 -30.54 26.96 -19.45
CA ILE A 394 -29.56 27.40 -18.44
C ILE A 394 -29.17 26.27 -17.48
N GLU A 395 -29.99 25.23 -17.40
CA GLU A 395 -29.77 24.09 -16.52
C GLU A 395 -30.48 22.86 -17.09
N SER A 396 -29.91 21.69 -16.87
CA SER A 396 -30.52 20.41 -17.26
C SER A 396 -30.32 19.35 -16.18
N HIS A 397 -31.35 18.56 -15.93
CA HIS A 397 -31.30 17.42 -15.00
C HIS A 397 -31.87 16.17 -15.66
N GLY A 398 -31.28 15.02 -15.38
CA GLY A 398 -31.75 13.75 -15.94
C GLY A 398 -31.49 13.56 -17.44
N ILE A 399 -30.70 14.45 -18.06
CA ILE A 399 -30.16 14.29 -19.40
C ILE A 399 -28.66 14.03 -19.26
N THR A 400 -28.24 12.81 -19.56
CA THR A 400 -26.83 12.38 -19.46
C THR A 400 -26.38 11.71 -20.74
N ASP A 401 -25.08 11.61 -21.00
CA ASP A 401 -24.61 10.68 -22.03
C ASP A 401 -24.80 9.21 -21.59
N THR A 402 -24.38 8.26 -22.42
CA THR A 402 -24.45 6.83 -22.09
C THR A 402 -23.61 6.42 -20.88
N SER A 403 -22.60 7.23 -20.52
CA SER A 403 -21.65 7.03 -19.41
C SER A 403 -22.07 7.79 -18.14
N GLY A 404 -23.18 8.53 -18.17
CA GLY A 404 -23.71 9.26 -17.03
C GLY A 404 -23.15 10.67 -16.86
N ASN A 405 -22.35 11.19 -17.80
CA ASN A 405 -21.87 12.56 -17.74
C ASN A 405 -23.04 13.53 -18.01
N ALA A 406 -23.08 14.64 -17.27
CA ALA A 406 -24.07 15.70 -17.46
C ALA A 406 -23.83 16.48 -18.77
N TRP A 407 -24.87 17.14 -19.27
CA TRP A 407 -24.78 18.05 -20.41
C TRP A 407 -23.89 19.26 -20.06
N ASP A 408 -22.81 19.44 -20.81
CA ASP A 408 -21.99 20.64 -20.75
C ASP A 408 -22.64 21.79 -21.54
N LEU A 409 -23.50 22.53 -20.84
CA LEU A 409 -24.20 23.70 -21.40
C LEU A 409 -23.23 24.85 -21.72
N ALA A 410 -22.14 25.00 -20.98
CA ALA A 410 -21.23 26.14 -21.13
C ALA A 410 -20.41 26.05 -22.43
N ASN A 411 -20.04 24.83 -22.84
CA ASN A 411 -19.28 24.58 -24.07
C ASN A 411 -20.17 24.13 -25.24
N SER A 412 -21.49 24.18 -25.08
CA SER A 412 -22.43 23.87 -26.16
C SER A 412 -22.43 24.95 -27.23
N ALA A 413 -22.39 24.54 -28.50
CA ALA A 413 -22.36 25.46 -29.63
C ALA A 413 -23.70 26.19 -29.79
N ASP A 414 -24.79 25.52 -29.42
CA ASP A 414 -26.15 26.04 -29.50
C ASP A 414 -27.05 25.40 -28.44
N ARG A 415 -27.75 26.24 -27.67
CA ARG A 415 -28.70 25.88 -26.61
C ARG A 415 -29.88 26.86 -26.53
N VAL A 416 -30.09 27.63 -27.60
CA VAL A 416 -31.08 28.70 -27.67
C VAL A 416 -32.17 28.30 -28.64
N ILE A 417 -33.41 28.39 -28.21
CA ILE A 417 -34.58 28.09 -29.04
C ILE A 417 -35.23 29.43 -29.40
N GLY A 418 -35.09 29.80 -30.67
CA GLY A 418 -35.72 30.97 -31.27
C GLY A 418 -37.04 30.66 -31.97
N PRO A 419 -37.74 31.69 -32.51
CA PRO A 419 -38.90 31.48 -33.37
C PRO A 419 -38.51 30.71 -34.66
N ILE A 420 -39.47 30.05 -35.32
CA ILE A 420 -39.23 29.28 -36.55
C ILE A 420 -38.50 30.13 -37.60
N GLY A 421 -37.36 29.63 -38.09
CA GLY A 421 -36.56 30.28 -39.14
C GLY A 421 -35.31 31.04 -38.66
N GLN A 422 -34.95 30.90 -37.37
CA GLN A 422 -33.62 31.23 -36.87
C GLN A 422 -32.61 30.10 -37.05
#